data_AF-A0AAY5F0E2-F1
#
_entry.id   AF-A0AAY5F0E2-F1
#
_cell.length_a   1.000
_cell.length_b   1.000
_cell.length_c   1.000
_cell.angle_alpha   90.00
_cell.angle_beta   90.00
_cell.angle_gamma   90.00
#
_symmetry.space_group_name_H-M   'P 1'
#
loop_
_entity.id
_entity.type
_entity.pdbx_description
1 polymer ?
#
loop_
_entity_poly.entity_id
_entity_poly.type
_entity_poly.pdbx_seq_one_letter_code
_entity_poly.pdbx_strand_id
1 'polypeptide(L)'
;KTDIVFSNSGHEHNIFYDIHIFYYLWYGTPQMDRGYIHWDHVLVPHWDPKIAASHPKGRHSPPEDIASSFYPELGPYSSRNPSVLESHMEQIESSAAGVVVLSWYPPGVADEHGEPTEDLVPAVMDAAHRHRIKVTGERYGELFLLNNICVFIIVFTLVYINVFTYTALHVLL
;
A
#
# COMPACT_ATOMS: atom_id res chain seq x y z
N LYS A 1 25.05 -33.38 11.81
CA LYS A 1 25.75 -32.28 12.50
C LYS A 1 26.38 -31.44 11.40
N THR A 2 25.69 -30.38 11.00
CA THR A 2 26.07 -29.53 9.87
C THR A 2 26.47 -28.20 10.49
N ASP A 3 27.76 -27.89 10.43
CA ASP A 3 28.32 -26.68 10.99
C ASP A 3 28.01 -25.51 10.05
N ILE A 4 27.36 -24.48 10.59
CA ILE A 4 27.12 -23.22 9.89
C ILE A 4 28.37 -22.36 10.09
N VAL A 5 29.09 -22.12 9.00
CA VAL A 5 30.20 -21.17 8.96
C VAL A 5 29.61 -19.78 8.75
N PHE A 6 29.70 -18.91 9.76
CA PHE A 6 29.39 -17.49 9.61
C PHE A 6 30.55 -16.78 8.89
N SER A 7 30.39 -16.48 7.61
CA SER A 7 31.30 -15.58 6.90
C SER A 7 30.91 -14.13 7.21
N ASN A 8 31.85 -13.40 7.78
CA ASN A 8 31.75 -11.98 8.08
C ASN A 8 31.93 -11.17 6.78
N SER A 9 30.83 -10.76 6.15
CA SER A 9 30.79 -9.78 5.05
C SER A 9 29.74 -8.71 5.40
N GLY A 10 30.09 -7.44 5.22
CA GLY A 10 29.30 -6.28 5.68
C GLY A 10 27.82 -6.40 5.31
N HIS A 11 26.94 -5.89 6.20
CA HIS A 11 25.48 -6.01 6.21
C HIS A 11 24.79 -6.13 4.82
N GLU A 12 24.91 -7.29 4.18
CA GLU A 12 23.94 -7.72 3.19
C GLU A 12 22.72 -8.15 4.01
N HIS A 13 21.80 -7.21 4.20
CA HIS A 13 20.48 -7.55 4.75
C HIS A 13 19.87 -8.57 3.79
N ASN A 14 19.77 -9.82 4.25
CA ASN A 14 19.09 -10.87 3.53
C ASN A 14 17.61 -10.49 3.43
N ILE A 15 17.15 -10.21 2.21
CA ILE A 15 15.74 -9.95 1.92
C ILE A 15 15.04 -11.29 1.67
N PHE A 16 13.90 -11.49 2.33
CA PHE A 16 13.08 -12.71 2.25
C PHE A 16 11.87 -12.48 1.35
N TYR A 17 11.89 -13.08 0.15
CA TYR A 17 10.81 -12.92 -0.84
C TYR A 17 9.57 -13.80 -0.59
N ASP A 18 9.59 -14.62 0.45
CA ASP A 18 8.44 -15.34 1.00
C ASP A 18 7.70 -14.52 2.08
N ILE A 19 8.25 -13.36 2.48
CA ILE A 19 7.61 -12.42 3.40
C ILE A 19 6.95 -11.29 2.59
N HIS A 20 5.64 -11.14 2.79
CA HIS A 20 4.78 -10.22 2.05
C HIS A 20 4.16 -9.20 3.02
N ILE A 21 4.21 -7.91 2.67
CA ILE A 21 3.62 -6.81 3.44
C ILE A 21 2.51 -6.14 2.61
N PHE A 22 1.31 -6.04 3.17
CA PHE A 22 0.22 -5.26 2.58
C PHE A 22 0.50 -3.76 2.70
N TYR A 23 0.34 -3.04 1.60
CA TYR A 23 0.70 -1.63 1.49
C TYR A 23 -0.39 -0.83 0.79
N TYR A 24 -0.72 0.32 1.37
CA TYR A 24 -1.85 1.16 0.96
C TYR A 24 -1.36 2.56 0.55
N LEU A 25 -1.79 3.00 -0.63
CA LEU A 25 -1.39 4.28 -1.24
C LEU A 25 -2.43 5.39 -1.14
N TRP A 26 -3.41 5.21 -0.26
CA TRP A 26 -4.62 6.04 -0.23
C TRP A 26 -4.53 7.27 0.69
N TYR A 27 -3.36 7.58 1.28
CA TYR A 27 -3.24 8.69 2.22
C TYR A 27 -2.89 10.00 1.51
N GLY A 28 -3.50 11.11 1.95
CA GLY A 28 -3.30 12.43 1.34
C GLY A 28 -3.32 13.57 2.35
N THR A 29 -2.69 14.69 1.99
CA THR A 29 -2.52 15.88 2.83
C THR A 29 -2.84 17.16 2.06
N PRO A 30 -3.29 18.24 2.74
CA PRO A 30 -3.62 19.50 2.07
C PRO A 30 -2.50 20.10 1.21
N GLN A 31 -1.24 19.83 1.57
CA GLN A 31 -0.05 20.37 0.89
C GLN A 31 0.14 19.77 -0.51
N MET A 32 -0.29 18.53 -0.75
CA MET A 32 -0.10 17.82 -2.02
C MET A 32 -1.42 17.41 -2.69
N ASP A 33 -2.46 17.12 -1.91
CA ASP A 33 -3.65 16.38 -2.33
C ASP A 33 -4.94 17.21 -2.21
N ARG A 34 -4.84 18.54 -2.04
CA ARG A 34 -5.98 19.49 -1.90
C ARG A 34 -6.85 19.29 -0.66
N GLY A 35 -6.59 18.26 0.14
CA GLY A 35 -7.26 17.97 1.40
C GLY A 35 -6.59 16.81 2.11
N TYR A 36 -7.06 16.51 3.33
CA TYR A 36 -6.74 15.22 3.93
C TYR A 36 -7.54 14.12 3.23
N ILE A 37 -6.89 12.99 2.98
CA ILE A 37 -7.49 11.81 2.38
C ILE A 37 -7.14 10.62 3.28
N HIS A 38 -8.13 9.80 3.62
CA HIS A 38 -8.11 8.73 4.63
C HIS A 38 -7.75 9.13 6.07
N TRP A 39 -6.87 10.11 6.30
CA TRP A 39 -6.55 10.58 7.65
C TRP A 39 -7.76 11.17 8.36
N ASP A 40 -8.63 11.81 7.62
CA ASP A 40 -9.88 12.38 8.08
C ASP A 40 -11.03 11.41 7.77
N HIS A 41 -10.90 10.09 7.88
CA HIS A 41 -12.01 9.18 7.60
C HIS A 41 -13.28 9.51 8.42
N VAL A 42 -14.46 9.21 7.88
CA VAL A 42 -15.73 9.37 8.63
C VAL A 42 -15.84 8.32 9.73
N LEU A 43 -16.48 8.66 10.84
CA LEU A 43 -16.81 7.65 11.86
C LEU A 43 -17.89 6.73 11.31
N VAL A 44 -17.54 5.45 11.13
CA VAL A 44 -18.47 4.45 10.59
C VAL A 44 -19.56 4.18 11.62
N PRO A 45 -20.84 4.43 11.28
CA PRO A 45 -21.93 4.23 12.23
C PRO A 45 -22.12 2.73 12.51
N HIS A 46 -22.56 2.41 13.73
CA HIS A 46 -23.02 1.08 14.04
C HIS A 46 -24.21 0.68 13.15
N TRP A 47 -24.29 -0.59 12.74
CA TRP A 47 -25.33 -1.07 11.82
C TRP A 47 -26.75 -0.99 12.41
N ASP A 48 -26.91 -1.18 13.72
CA ASP A 48 -28.16 -0.92 14.45
C ASP A 48 -28.31 0.60 14.72
N PRO A 49 -29.34 1.26 14.16
CA PRO A 49 -29.57 2.70 14.35
C PRO A 49 -29.74 3.12 15.81
N LYS A 50 -30.25 2.24 16.68
CA LYS A 50 -30.44 2.54 18.10
C LYS A 50 -29.10 2.68 18.82
N ILE A 51 -28.17 1.80 18.49
CA ILE A 51 -26.80 1.85 19.01
C ILE A 51 -26.04 3.00 18.35
N ALA A 52 -26.20 3.20 17.03
CA ALA A 52 -25.56 4.31 16.32
C ALA A 52 -25.95 5.69 16.87
N ALA A 53 -27.15 5.83 17.45
CA ALA A 53 -27.58 7.07 18.11
C ALA A 53 -26.77 7.40 19.37
N SER A 54 -26.20 6.41 20.05
CA SER A 54 -25.37 6.61 21.26
C SER A 54 -23.88 6.82 20.98
N HIS A 55 -23.43 6.74 19.72
CA HIS A 55 -22.03 6.94 19.35
C HIS A 55 -21.77 8.29 18.69
N PRO A 56 -20.54 8.84 18.80
CA PRO A 56 -20.13 10.02 18.08
C PRO A 56 -20.29 9.84 16.57
N LYS A 57 -20.67 10.91 15.88
CA LYS A 57 -20.80 10.99 14.44
C LYS A 57 -19.95 12.14 13.93
N GLY A 58 -19.51 12.05 12.69
CA GLY A 58 -18.72 13.09 12.05
C GLY A 58 -17.52 12.51 11.33
N ARG A 59 -16.47 13.32 11.25
CA ARG A 59 -15.23 13.05 10.53
C ARG A 59 -14.06 13.43 11.45
N HIS A 60 -12.99 12.66 11.38
CA HIS A 60 -11.75 13.02 12.07
C HIS A 60 -11.22 14.37 11.55
N SER A 61 -10.53 15.14 12.40
CA SER A 61 -9.96 16.46 12.06
C SER A 61 -8.43 16.49 12.22
N PRO A 62 -7.66 16.03 11.21
CA PRO A 62 -6.20 16.03 11.25
C PRO A 62 -5.63 17.47 11.32
N PRO A 63 -4.41 17.66 11.88
CA PRO A 63 -3.43 16.62 12.19
C PRO A 63 -3.53 16.01 13.59
N GLU A 64 -4.20 16.63 14.56
CA GLU A 64 -4.25 16.12 15.94
C GLU A 64 -5.26 14.98 16.13
N ASP A 65 -6.34 14.95 15.32
CA ASP A 65 -7.37 13.92 15.35
C ASP A 65 -7.40 13.18 14.00
N ILE A 66 -6.78 12.00 13.96
CA ILE A 66 -6.73 11.15 12.75
C ILE A 66 -7.56 9.89 12.92
N ALA A 67 -7.97 9.30 11.81
CA ALA A 67 -8.70 8.04 11.71
C ALA A 67 -7.82 6.81 11.98
N SER A 68 -7.14 6.80 13.13
CA SER A 68 -6.30 5.71 13.59
C SER A 68 -6.20 5.75 15.11
N SER A 69 -6.11 4.57 15.74
CA SER A 69 -5.77 4.48 17.16
C SER A 69 -4.28 4.72 17.46
N PHE A 70 -3.45 4.77 16.41
CA PHE A 70 -2.01 5.01 16.48
C PHE A 70 -1.62 6.22 15.64
N TYR A 71 -0.59 6.95 16.08
CA TYR A 71 -0.07 8.10 15.34
C TYR A 71 1.22 7.72 14.59
N PRO A 72 1.29 7.91 13.26
CA PRO A 72 2.49 7.60 12.49
C PRO A 72 3.65 8.54 12.86
N GLU A 73 4.87 8.02 12.90
CA GLU A 73 6.08 8.83 13.17
C GLU A 73 6.30 9.91 12.10
N LEU A 74 5.96 9.60 10.84
CA LEU A 74 6.01 10.56 9.72
C LEU A 74 4.87 11.60 9.76
N GLY A 75 4.00 11.54 10.77
CA GLY A 75 2.77 12.32 10.84
C GLY A 75 1.76 11.95 9.74
N PRO A 76 0.65 12.68 9.62
CA PRO A 76 -0.29 12.52 8.52
C PRO A 76 0.42 12.86 7.20
N TYR A 77 0.81 11.83 6.46
CA TYR A 77 1.61 11.95 5.24
C TYR A 77 0.76 11.81 3.97
N SER A 78 1.29 12.28 2.85
CA SER A 78 0.76 11.96 1.52
C SER A 78 1.49 10.75 0.95
N SER A 79 0.73 9.75 0.48
CA SER A 79 1.27 8.63 -0.29
C SER A 79 1.87 9.06 -1.63
N ARG A 80 1.55 10.29 -2.10
CA ARG A 80 2.16 10.89 -3.30
C ARG A 80 3.54 11.51 -3.03
N ASN A 81 3.94 11.67 -1.77
CA ASN A 81 5.21 12.29 -1.42
C ASN A 81 6.39 11.32 -1.67
N PRO A 82 7.33 11.63 -2.59
CA PRO A 82 8.45 10.73 -2.89
C PRO A 82 9.34 10.43 -1.68
N SER A 83 9.53 11.38 -0.76
CA SER A 83 10.34 11.17 0.44
C SER A 83 9.68 10.19 1.42
N VAL A 84 8.35 10.17 1.47
CA VAL A 84 7.58 9.21 2.28
C VAL A 84 7.67 7.83 1.66
N LEU A 85 7.52 7.72 0.33
CA LEU A 85 7.70 6.46 -0.39
C LEU A 85 9.08 5.85 -0.15
N GLU A 86 10.15 6.66 -0.23
CA GLU A 86 11.51 6.17 0.03
C GLU A 86 11.65 5.71 1.50
N SER A 87 11.17 6.50 2.46
CA SER A 87 11.21 6.14 3.89
C SER A 87 10.48 4.82 4.16
N HIS A 88 9.36 4.56 3.49
CA HIS A 88 8.65 3.28 3.62
C HIS A 88 9.45 2.11 3.04
N MET A 89 10.11 2.28 1.89
CA MET A 89 10.95 1.22 1.32
C MET A 89 12.18 0.93 2.20
N GLU A 90 12.78 1.95 2.81
CA GLU A 90 13.85 1.78 3.80
C GLU A 90 13.38 0.98 5.03
N GLN A 91 12.17 1.27 5.53
CA GLN A 91 11.58 0.52 6.65
C GLN A 91 11.29 -0.93 6.29
N ILE A 92 10.77 -1.18 5.08
CA ILE A 92 10.48 -2.52 4.57
C ILE A 92 11.78 -3.31 4.38
N GLU A 93 12.80 -2.71 3.77
CA GLU A 93 14.13 -3.32 3.64
C GLU A 93 14.72 -3.64 5.01
N SER A 94 14.61 -2.72 5.98
CA SER A 94 15.06 -2.92 7.36
C SER A 94 14.31 -4.06 8.08
N SER A 95 13.06 -4.32 7.69
CA SER A 95 12.28 -5.47 8.17
C SER A 95 12.64 -6.81 7.52
N ALA A 96 13.52 -6.79 6.51
CA ALA A 96 13.92 -7.92 5.68
C ALA A 96 12.80 -8.53 4.81
N ALA A 97 11.65 -7.86 4.68
CA ALA A 97 10.59 -8.29 3.77
C ALA A 97 10.92 -7.96 2.31
N GLY A 98 10.68 -8.92 1.41
CA GLY A 98 11.04 -8.80 0.00
C GLY A 98 9.89 -8.51 -0.94
N VAL A 99 8.64 -8.55 -0.48
CA VAL A 99 7.47 -8.35 -1.33
C VAL A 99 6.49 -7.38 -0.69
N VAL A 100 6.11 -6.35 -1.45
CA VAL A 100 5.00 -5.47 -1.15
C VAL A 100 3.77 -5.91 -1.95
N VAL A 101 2.67 -6.15 -1.24
CA VAL A 101 1.34 -6.40 -1.80
C VAL A 101 0.60 -5.07 -1.83
N LEU A 102 0.57 -4.46 -3.01
CA LEU A 102 0.00 -3.15 -3.23
C LEU A 102 -1.52 -3.26 -3.38
N SER A 103 -2.26 -2.62 -2.47
CA SER A 103 -3.69 -2.41 -2.65
C SER A 103 -3.92 -1.43 -3.80
N TRP A 104 -4.65 -1.87 -4.84
CA TRP A 104 -4.82 -1.10 -6.06
C TRP A 104 -6.26 -1.19 -6.60
N TYR A 105 -6.74 -0.05 -7.11
CA TYR A 105 -7.99 0.08 -7.85
C TYR A 105 -7.70 0.32 -9.34
N PRO A 106 -8.58 -0.16 -10.25
CA PRO A 106 -8.50 0.19 -11.66
C PRO A 106 -8.42 1.70 -11.93
N PRO A 107 -7.86 2.13 -13.08
CA PRO A 107 -7.72 3.55 -13.38
C PRO A 107 -9.05 4.32 -13.29
N GLY A 108 -9.01 5.48 -12.66
CA GLY A 108 -10.17 6.33 -12.39
C GLY A 108 -11.12 5.78 -11.32
N VAL A 109 -10.76 4.71 -10.62
CA VAL A 109 -11.56 4.12 -9.53
C VAL A 109 -10.82 4.32 -8.20
N ALA A 110 -11.59 4.62 -7.16
CA ALA A 110 -11.13 4.73 -5.78
C ALA A 110 -12.19 4.13 -4.86
N ASP A 111 -11.89 4.02 -3.57
CA ASP A 111 -12.93 3.76 -2.57
C ASP A 111 -13.84 4.98 -2.35
N GLU A 112 -14.87 4.82 -1.54
CA GLU A 112 -15.88 5.86 -1.27
C GLU A 112 -15.30 7.12 -0.56
N HIS A 113 -14.08 7.03 -0.02
CA HIS A 113 -13.47 8.05 0.83
C HIS A 113 -12.08 8.50 0.36
N GLY A 114 -11.63 8.01 -0.79
CA GLY A 114 -10.32 8.23 -1.37
C GLY A 114 -10.34 8.90 -2.74
N GLU A 115 -9.16 8.98 -3.34
CA GLU A 115 -8.96 9.41 -4.73
C GLU A 115 -8.25 8.32 -5.53
N PRO A 116 -8.34 8.32 -6.87
CA PRO A 116 -7.63 7.33 -7.68
C PRO A 116 -6.11 7.40 -7.45
N THR A 117 -5.47 6.24 -7.26
CA THR A 117 -4.05 6.12 -6.90
C THR A 117 -3.22 5.37 -7.95
N GLU A 118 -3.80 5.07 -9.11
CA GLU A 118 -3.14 4.28 -10.16
C GLU A 118 -1.89 4.95 -10.72
N ASP A 119 -1.85 6.28 -10.70
CA ASP A 119 -0.74 7.08 -11.18
C ASP A 119 0.49 7.00 -10.26
N LEU A 120 0.32 6.52 -9.03
CA LEU A 120 1.41 6.27 -8.08
C LEU A 120 2.11 4.92 -8.29
N VAL A 121 1.49 3.98 -9.02
CA VAL A 121 2.04 2.63 -9.20
C VAL A 121 3.46 2.65 -9.80
N PRO A 122 3.76 3.42 -10.85
CA PRO A 122 5.12 3.48 -11.39
C PRO A 122 6.14 4.00 -10.36
N ALA A 123 5.80 5.06 -9.61
CA ALA A 123 6.70 5.64 -8.61
C ALA A 123 7.03 4.65 -7.48
N VAL A 124 6.05 3.84 -7.08
CA VAL A 124 6.22 2.80 -6.06
C VAL A 124 7.06 1.65 -6.56
N MET A 125 6.86 1.23 -7.82
CA MET A 125 7.70 0.21 -8.45
C MET A 125 9.16 0.67 -8.56
N ASP A 126 9.38 1.93 -8.94
CA ASP A 126 10.73 2.51 -9.02
C ASP A 126 11.40 2.58 -7.65
N ALA A 127 10.66 3.00 -6.60
CA ALA A 127 11.16 3.01 -5.23
C ALA A 127 11.48 1.60 -4.71
N ALA A 128 10.56 0.65 -4.86
CA ALA A 128 10.78 -0.73 -4.47
C ALA A 128 11.99 -1.34 -5.19
N HIS A 129 12.19 -1.04 -6.48
CA HIS A 129 13.32 -1.51 -7.25
C HIS A 129 14.67 -1.03 -6.69
N ARG A 130 14.77 0.23 -6.26
CA ARG A 130 15.99 0.77 -5.61
C ARG A 130 16.37 0.01 -4.35
N HIS A 131 15.38 -0.51 -3.62
CA HIS A 131 15.56 -1.27 -2.38
C HIS A 131 15.53 -2.80 -2.57
N ARG A 132 15.56 -3.30 -3.82
CA ARG A 132 15.47 -4.75 -4.14
C ARG A 132 14.19 -5.41 -3.62
N ILE A 133 13.11 -4.64 -3.47
CA ILE A 133 11.79 -5.11 -3.08
C ILE A 133 10.97 -5.41 -4.34
N LYS A 134 10.21 -6.51 -4.33
CA LYS A 134 9.26 -6.86 -5.40
C LYS A 134 7.88 -6.30 -5.07
N VAL A 135 7.13 -5.96 -6.12
CA VAL A 135 5.74 -5.49 -5.99
C VAL A 135 4.80 -6.51 -6.63
N THR A 136 3.72 -6.83 -5.94
CA THR A 136 2.56 -7.56 -6.49
C THR A 136 1.30 -6.75 -6.20
N GLY A 137 0.29 -6.85 -7.07
CA GLY A 137 -0.98 -6.13 -6.89
C GLY A 137 -2.05 -6.99 -6.23
N GLU A 138 -2.84 -6.37 -5.36
CA GLU A 138 -4.13 -6.85 -4.88
C GLU A 138 -5.23 -5.92 -5.41
N ARG A 139 -6.11 -6.45 -6.27
CA ARG A 139 -7.24 -5.69 -6.81
C ARG A 139 -8.35 -5.62 -5.76
N TYR A 140 -8.73 -4.41 -5.36
CA TYR A 140 -9.86 -4.22 -4.46
C TYR A 140 -11.18 -4.61 -5.15
N GLY A 141 -12.01 -5.43 -4.49
CA GLY A 141 -13.27 -5.97 -5.02
C GLY A 141 -13.28 -7.48 -5.32
N GLU A 142 -12.12 -8.15 -5.31
CA GLU A 142 -12.04 -9.61 -5.46
C GLU A 142 -11.95 -10.38 -4.13
N LEU A 143 -12.06 -9.70 -2.98
CA LEU A 143 -11.94 -10.34 -1.65
C LEU A 143 -13.24 -10.83 -1.01
N PHE A 144 -14.38 -10.75 -1.67
CA PHE A 144 -15.60 -11.45 -1.23
C PHE A 144 -15.97 -12.51 -2.25
N LEU A 145 -15.29 -13.65 -2.14
CA LEU A 145 -15.64 -15.01 -2.53
C LEU A 145 -14.39 -15.68 -3.10
N LEU A 146 -13.75 -16.52 -2.30
CA LEU A 146 -13.54 -17.95 -2.60
C LEU A 146 -12.36 -18.48 -1.77
N ASN A 147 -12.69 -19.28 -0.77
CA ASN A 147 -11.86 -20.41 -0.38
C ASN A 147 -11.55 -21.19 -1.66
N ASN A 148 -10.34 -21.07 -2.24
CA ASN A 148 -9.61 -22.07 -3.01
C ASN A 148 -8.50 -21.41 -3.85
N ILE A 149 -7.33 -22.03 -3.80
CA ILE A 149 -6.00 -21.67 -4.36
C ILE A 149 -5.98 -21.29 -5.87
N CYS A 150 -7.09 -21.37 -6.59
CA CYS A 150 -7.13 -21.19 -8.05
C CYS A 150 -7.13 -19.73 -8.53
N VAL A 151 -7.52 -18.76 -7.70
CA VAL A 151 -7.70 -17.35 -8.14
C VAL A 151 -6.37 -16.56 -8.17
N PHE A 152 -5.39 -16.94 -7.34
CA PHE A 152 -4.07 -16.29 -7.32
C PHE A 152 -3.39 -16.26 -8.70
N ILE A 153 -3.58 -17.31 -9.51
CA ILE A 153 -2.96 -17.42 -10.84
C ILE A 153 -3.58 -16.44 -11.85
N ILE A 154 -4.89 -16.14 -11.72
CA ILE A 154 -5.61 -15.26 -12.66
C ILE A 154 -5.27 -13.79 -12.39
N VAL A 155 -5.20 -13.39 -11.11
CA VAL A 155 -4.79 -12.03 -10.71
C VAL A 155 -3.36 -11.75 -11.13
N PHE A 156 -2.44 -12.71 -10.92
CA PHE A 156 -1.06 -12.60 -11.39
C PHE A 156 -1.00 -12.39 -12.91
N THR A 157 -1.79 -13.16 -13.68
CA THR A 157 -1.76 -13.09 -15.16
C THR A 157 -2.31 -11.75 -15.68
N LEU A 158 -3.37 -11.20 -15.10
CA LEU A 158 -3.95 -9.92 -15.55
C LEU A 158 -3.14 -8.69 -15.13
N VAL A 159 -2.51 -8.73 -13.95
CA VAL A 159 -1.57 -7.69 -13.49
C VAL A 159 -0.30 -7.74 -14.34
N TYR A 160 0.24 -8.93 -14.61
CA TYR A 160 1.43 -9.08 -15.47
C TYR A 160 1.16 -8.58 -16.90
N ILE A 161 -0.01 -8.88 -17.48
CA ILE A 161 -0.36 -8.43 -18.84
C ILE A 161 -0.54 -6.91 -18.90
N ASN A 162 -1.20 -6.26 -17.94
CA ASN A 162 -1.38 -4.80 -17.98
C ASN A 162 -0.12 -4.00 -17.64
N VAL A 163 0.70 -4.46 -16.68
CA VAL A 163 1.92 -3.74 -16.30
C VAL A 163 3.01 -3.89 -17.38
N PHE A 164 3.15 -5.06 -18.01
CA PHE A 164 4.11 -5.23 -19.12
C PHE A 164 3.68 -4.52 -20.41
N THR A 165 2.39 -4.45 -20.74
CA THR A 165 1.95 -3.69 -21.93
C THR A 165 2.22 -2.20 -21.80
N TYR A 166 2.05 -1.62 -20.60
CA TYR A 166 2.40 -0.21 -20.36
C TYR A 166 3.90 0.06 -20.44
N THR A 167 4.74 -0.83 -19.91
CA THR A 167 6.20 -0.66 -19.95
C THR A 167 6.76 -0.88 -21.36
N ALA A 168 6.20 -1.82 -22.14
CA ALA A 168 6.62 -2.06 -23.51
C ALA A 168 6.19 -0.96 -24.50
N LEU A 169 5.06 -0.29 -24.26
CA LEU A 169 4.57 0.77 -25.15
C LEU A 169 5.38 2.08 -25.02
N HIS A 170 6.00 2.35 -23.86
CA HIS A 170 6.86 3.52 -23.66
C HIS A 170 8.32 3.35 -24.12
N VAL A 171 8.75 2.12 -24.46
CA VAL A 171 10.08 1.85 -25.03
C VAL A 171 10.06 1.84 -26.57
N LEU A 172 8.88 2.01 -27.18
CA LEU A 172 8.67 1.92 -28.63
C LEU A 172 8.04 3.18 -29.28
N LEU A 173 8.04 4.31 -28.57
CA LEU A 173 7.75 5.65 -29.10
C LEU A 173 8.89 6.60 -28.76
#